data_AF-A0A523UPR2-F1
#
_entry.id   AF-A0A523UPR2-F1
#
_cell.length_a   1.000
_cell.length_b   1.000
_cell.length_c   1.000
_cell.angle_alpha   90.00
_cell.angle_beta   90.00
_cell.angle_gamma   90.00
#
_symmetry.space_group_name_H-M   'P 1'
#
loop_
_entity.id
_entity.type
_entity.pdbx_description
1 polymer ?
#
loop_
_entity_poly.entity_id
_entity_poly.type
_entity_poly.pdbx_seq_one_letter_code
_entity_poly.pdbx_strand_id
1 'polypeptide(L)'
;MSRLISIISAMVLTLALIVMGCAAPAEKEVTVGNKNFTEEYVVGELMKQLLEDRGFKVNLVSDLSSMALRAGMEAGDIDICAGLYRNGLDGVSGT
;
A
#
# COMPACT_ATOMS: atom_id res chain seq x y z
N MET A 1 -17.05 12.92 -50.56
CA MET A 1 -15.70 12.62 -50.02
C MET A 1 -15.50 13.20 -48.63
N SER A 2 -15.81 14.48 -48.38
CA SER A 2 -15.73 15.12 -47.05
C SER A 2 -16.54 14.41 -45.94
N ARG A 3 -17.75 13.92 -46.25
CA ARG A 3 -18.59 13.24 -45.24
C ARG A 3 -18.06 11.85 -44.82
N LEU A 4 -17.37 11.15 -45.72
CA LEU A 4 -16.74 9.86 -45.41
C LEU A 4 -15.52 10.06 -44.51
N ILE A 5 -14.74 11.10 -44.74
CA ILE A 5 -13.57 11.46 -43.92
C ILE A 5 -14.02 11.83 -42.50
N SER A 6 -15.12 12.58 -42.35
CA SER A 6 -15.67 12.92 -41.02
C SER A 6 -16.17 11.69 -40.24
N ILE A 7 -16.79 10.71 -40.90
CA ILE A 7 -17.27 9.48 -40.24
C ILE A 7 -16.08 8.63 -39.78
N ILE A 8 -15.05 8.49 -40.61
CA ILE A 8 -13.84 7.73 -40.25
C ILE A 8 -13.12 8.41 -39.08
N SER A 9 -13.00 9.73 -39.10
CA SER A 9 -12.41 10.49 -37.99
C SER A 9 -13.18 10.34 -36.68
N ALA A 10 -14.52 10.38 -36.73
CA ALA A 10 -15.35 10.17 -35.55
C ALA A 10 -15.22 8.74 -34.99
N MET A 11 -15.13 7.73 -35.86
CA MET A 11 -15.01 6.33 -35.46
C MET A 11 -13.66 6.03 -34.81
N VAL A 12 -12.58 6.62 -35.34
CA VAL A 12 -11.23 6.53 -34.75
C VAL A 12 -11.19 7.21 -33.38
N LEU A 13 -11.85 8.37 -33.24
CA LEU A 13 -11.92 9.09 -31.97
C LEU A 13 -12.71 8.30 -30.91
N THR A 14 -13.84 7.69 -31.27
CA THR A 14 -14.61 6.83 -30.36
C THR A 14 -13.84 5.59 -29.95
N LEU A 15 -13.06 4.98 -30.85
CA LEU A 15 -12.26 3.80 -30.53
C LEU A 15 -11.09 4.14 -29.60
N ALA A 16 -10.46 5.31 -29.79
CA ALA A 16 -9.39 5.79 -28.90
C ALA A 16 -9.89 6.07 -27.47
N LEU A 17 -11.13 6.55 -27.32
CA LEU A 17 -11.74 6.79 -26.00
C LEU A 17 -12.03 5.48 -25.24
N ILE A 18 -12.42 4.41 -25.96
CA ILE A 18 -12.69 3.10 -25.35
C ILE A 18 -11.39 2.46 -24.80
N VAL A 19 -10.27 2.62 -25.50
CA VAL A 19 -8.96 2.06 -25.08
C VAL A 19 -8.42 2.77 -23.84
N MET A 20 -8.68 4.06 -23.67
CA MET A 20 -8.23 4.84 -22.50
C MET A 20 -8.99 4.49 -21.21
N GLY A 21 -10.21 3.95 -21.32
CA GLY A 21 -11.04 3.57 -20.17
C GLY A 21 -10.68 2.22 -19.55
N CYS A 22 -9.78 1.44 -20.16
CA CYS A 22 -9.39 0.11 -19.68
C CYS A 22 -8.03 0.17 -18.94
N ALA A 23 -7.86 1.13 -18.04
CA ALA A 23 -6.76 1.06 -17.08
C ALA A 23 -7.11 -0.04 -16.07
N ALA A 24 -6.29 -1.11 -16.03
CA ALA A 24 -6.40 -2.12 -14.97
C ALA A 24 -6.32 -1.40 -13.61
N PRO A 25 -7.13 -1.79 -12.61
CA PRO A 25 -7.01 -1.22 -11.28
C PRO A 25 -5.58 -1.45 -10.79
N ALA A 26 -4.90 -0.37 -10.39
CA ALA A 26 -3.59 -0.49 -9.76
C ALA A 26 -3.71 -1.42 -8.55
N GLU A 27 -2.86 -2.45 -8.47
CA GLU A 27 -2.77 -3.30 -7.28
C GLU A 27 -2.54 -2.40 -6.06
N LYS A 28 -3.44 -2.47 -5.08
CA LYS A 28 -3.31 -1.69 -3.85
C LYS A 28 -2.29 -2.40 -2.96
N GLU A 29 -1.02 -2.07 -3.11
CA GLU A 29 0.04 -2.61 -2.25
C GLU A 29 0.16 -1.82 -0.94
N VAL A 30 0.44 -2.51 0.16
CA VAL A 30 0.71 -1.90 1.47
C VAL A 30 1.72 -2.74 2.25
N THR A 31 2.71 -2.09 2.84
CA THR A 31 3.72 -2.71 3.71
C THR A 31 3.36 -2.49 5.17
N VAL A 32 3.11 -3.59 5.87
CA VAL A 32 2.78 -3.61 7.30
C VAL A 32 4.02 -4.00 8.09
N GLY A 33 4.42 -3.17 9.06
CA GLY A 33 5.53 -3.45 9.97
C GLY A 33 5.04 -3.94 11.33
N ASN A 34 5.74 -4.92 11.93
CA ASN A 34 5.56 -5.29 13.34
C ASN A 34 6.92 -5.45 14.06
N LYS A 35 6.94 -5.20 15.37
CA LYS A 35 8.12 -5.44 16.21
C LYS A 35 8.20 -6.88 16.69
N ASN A 36 9.36 -7.25 17.25
CA ASN A 36 9.61 -8.59 17.80
C ASN A 36 8.90 -8.90 19.15
N PHE A 37 7.69 -8.38 19.35
CA PHE A 37 6.84 -8.68 20.51
C PHE A 37 5.68 -9.58 20.11
N THR A 38 5.29 -10.51 20.98
CA THR A 38 4.22 -11.47 20.70
C THR A 38 2.91 -10.80 20.34
N GLU A 39 2.54 -9.71 21.01
CA GLU A 39 1.32 -8.96 20.70
C GLU A 39 1.37 -8.33 19.31
N GLU A 40 2.51 -7.80 18.91
CA GLU A 40 2.66 -7.15 17.60
C GLU A 40 2.68 -8.15 16.45
N TYR A 41 3.16 -9.37 16.68
CA TYR A 41 3.01 -10.48 15.74
C TYR A 41 1.54 -10.80 15.45
N VAL A 42 0.74 -10.97 16.51
CA VAL A 42 -0.69 -11.28 16.38
C VAL A 42 -1.41 -10.13 15.68
N VAL A 43 -1.15 -8.88 16.08
CA VAL A 43 -1.80 -7.71 15.48
C VAL A 43 -1.37 -7.52 14.01
N GLY A 44 -0.10 -7.71 13.69
CA GLY A 44 0.41 -7.61 12.32
C GLY A 44 -0.28 -8.62 11.37
N GLU A 45 -0.47 -9.86 11.82
CA GLU A 45 -1.18 -10.86 11.02
C GLU A 45 -2.68 -10.56 10.90
N LEU A 46 -3.32 -10.06 11.96
CA LEU A 46 -4.71 -9.60 11.88
C LEU A 46 -4.89 -8.43 10.90
N MET A 47 -3.95 -7.49 10.88
CA MET A 47 -3.94 -6.38 9.93
C MET A 47 -3.76 -6.89 8.50
N LYS A 48 -2.83 -7.81 8.27
CA LYS A 48 -2.60 -8.44 6.97
C LYS A 48 -3.88 -9.10 6.45
N GLN A 49 -4.50 -9.97 7.23
CA GLN A 49 -5.72 -10.67 6.84
C GLN A 49 -6.87 -9.71 6.53
N LEU A 50 -7.05 -8.67 7.35
CA LEU A 50 -8.07 -7.65 7.11
C LEU A 50 -7.83 -6.86 5.82
N LEU A 51 -6.58 -6.49 5.53
CA LEU A 51 -6.23 -5.72 4.33
C LEU A 51 -6.35 -6.58 3.07
N GLU A 52 -5.90 -7.84 3.12
CA GLU A 52 -6.05 -8.81 2.04
C GLU A 52 -7.53 -9.07 1.72
N ASP A 53 -8.39 -9.22 2.74
CA ASP A 53 -9.85 -9.33 2.58
C ASP A 53 -10.47 -8.11 1.85
N ARG A 54 -9.83 -6.93 1.95
CA ARG A 54 -10.26 -5.70 1.25
C ARG A 54 -9.57 -5.48 -0.10
N GLY A 55 -8.86 -6.48 -0.60
CA GLY A 55 -8.24 -6.46 -1.92
C GLY A 55 -6.92 -5.67 -1.96
N PHE A 56 -6.24 -5.52 -0.82
CA PHE A 56 -4.86 -5.08 -0.78
C PHE A 56 -3.91 -6.26 -0.93
N LYS A 57 -2.75 -6.01 -1.54
CA LYS A 57 -1.61 -6.92 -1.51
C LYS A 57 -0.69 -6.47 -0.38
N VAL A 58 -0.55 -7.31 0.63
CA VAL A 58 0.14 -6.93 1.86
C VAL A 58 1.55 -7.53 1.90
N ASN A 59 2.55 -6.68 2.12
CA ASN A 59 3.89 -7.10 2.48
C ASN A 59 4.08 -6.97 4.00
N LEU A 60 4.13 -8.10 4.73
CA LEU A 60 4.32 -8.09 6.18
C LEU A 60 5.81 -8.19 6.52
N VAL A 61 6.37 -7.12 7.10
CA VAL A 61 7.75 -7.06 7.57
C VAL A 61 7.75 -7.24 9.09
N SER A 62 8.35 -8.34 9.55
CA SER A 62 8.35 -8.71 10.96
C SER A 62 9.74 -8.60 11.60
N ASP A 63 9.82 -8.84 12.92
CA ASP A 63 11.07 -8.83 13.70
C ASP A 63 11.78 -7.47 13.77
N LEU A 64 11.04 -6.37 13.64
CA LEU A 64 11.65 -5.04 13.67
C LEU A 64 11.96 -4.61 15.11
N SER A 65 13.10 -3.92 15.29
CA SER A 65 13.33 -3.12 16.49
C SER A 65 12.55 -1.80 16.39
N SER A 66 12.32 -1.10 17.52
CA SER A 66 11.68 0.22 17.48
C SER A 66 12.41 1.23 16.59
N MET A 67 13.75 1.16 16.54
CA MET A 67 14.55 2.03 15.67
C MET A 67 14.42 1.65 14.20
N ALA A 68 14.45 0.36 13.88
CA ALA A 68 14.29 -0.13 12.51
C ALA A 68 12.89 0.16 11.97
N LEU A 69 11.84 -0.06 12.78
CA LEU A 69 10.47 0.24 12.41
C LEU A 69 10.28 1.74 12.15
N ARG A 70 10.81 2.61 13.03
CA ARG A 70 10.74 4.06 12.84
C ARG A 70 11.50 4.50 11.59
N ALA A 71 12.72 4.02 11.41
CA ALA A 71 13.51 4.34 10.22
C ALA A 71 12.80 3.89 8.92
N GLY A 72 12.22 2.69 8.91
CA GLY A 72 11.45 2.19 7.77
C GLY A 72 10.21 3.02 7.47
N MET A 73 9.49 3.48 8.50
CA MET A 73 8.36 4.39 8.32
C MET A 73 8.79 5.78 7.82
N GLU A 74 9.88 6.34 8.36
CA GLU A 74 10.41 7.64 7.92
C GLU A 74 10.95 7.60 6.47
N ALA A 75 11.50 6.45 6.06
CA ALA A 75 11.97 6.21 4.69
C ALA A 75 10.85 5.90 3.69
N GLY A 76 9.65 5.54 4.16
CA GLY A 76 8.52 5.10 3.33
C GLY A 76 8.59 3.63 2.91
N ASP A 77 9.50 2.84 3.50
CA ASP A 77 9.58 1.39 3.29
C ASP A 77 8.47 0.64 4.04
N ILE A 78 7.88 1.25 5.08
CA ILE A 78 6.78 0.71 5.89
C ILE A 78 5.65 1.74 5.91
N ASP A 79 4.46 1.35 5.46
CA ASP A 79 3.31 2.24 5.36
C ASP A 79 2.54 2.36 6.68
N ILE A 80 2.41 1.24 7.41
CA ILE A 80 1.61 1.18 8.62
C ILE A 80 2.16 0.15 9.62
N CYS A 81 2.03 0.45 10.90
CA CYS A 81 2.30 -0.49 11.99
C CYS A 81 1.33 -0.26 13.14
N ALA A 82 1.14 -1.28 13.98
CA ALA A 82 0.47 -1.12 15.27
C ALA A 82 1.47 -0.58 16.31
N GLY A 83 1.17 0.59 16.88
CA GLY A 83 1.96 1.18 17.96
C GLY A 83 1.32 0.95 19.33
N LEU A 84 2.15 0.69 20.35
CA LEU A 84 1.72 0.77 21.74
C LEU A 84 1.90 2.21 22.26
N TYR A 85 0.91 2.72 23.00
CA TYR A 85 0.94 4.09 23.54
C TYR A 85 2.19 4.41 24.38
N ARG A 86 2.79 3.41 25.01
CA ARG A 86 4.03 3.54 25.82
C ARG A 86 5.32 3.66 24.98
N ASN A 87 5.25 3.43 23.68
CA ASN A 87 6.38 3.28 22.76
C ASN A 87 6.94 4.62 22.22
N GLY A 88 6.73 5.70 22.98
CA GLY A 88 7.40 7.00 22.78
C GLY A 88 8.55 7.25 23.77
N LEU A 89 8.82 6.30 24.69
CA LEU A 89 9.80 6.44 25.78
C LEU A 89 10.97 5.45 25.69
N ASP A 90 10.86 4.45 24.82
CA ASP A 90 11.84 3.39 24.55
C ASP A 90 13.11 3.90 23.84
N GLY A 91 13.10 5.15 23.33
CA GLY A 91 14.30 5.86 22.88
C GLY A 91 15.06 6.63 23.97
N VAL A 92 14.56 6.67 25.22
CA VAL A 92 15.14 7.47 26.33
C VAL A 92 15.88 6.62 27.36
N SER A 93 15.82 5.28 27.27
CA SER A 93 16.45 4.38 28.24
C SER A 93 17.89 3.97 27.85
N GLY A 94 18.70 4.92 27.37
CA GLY A 94 20.05 4.67 26.85
C GLY A 94 21.17 5.56 27.40
N THR A 95 20.94 6.26 28.51
CA THR A 95 21.97 7.00 29.27
C THR A 95 21.94 6.61 30.73
#